data_AF-G7TGN8-F1
#
_entry.id   AF-G7TGN8-F1
#
_cell.length_a   1.000
_cell.length_b   1.000
_cell.length_c   1.000
_cell.angle_alpha   90.00
_cell.angle_beta   90.00
_cell.angle_gamma   90.00
#
_symmetry.space_group_name_H-M   'P 1'
#
loop_
_entity.id
_entity.type
_entity.pdbx_description
1 polymer ?
#
loop_
_entity_poly.entity_id
_entity_poly.type
_entity_poly.pdbx_seq_one_letter_code
_entity_poly.pdbx_strand_id
1 'polypeptide(L)'
;MRVPGAALLAGEAALRAGAGKLQIATAARVAPAMALAVPEALVLGLGQNGQGEITRGHRALDAALAACDAAVIGPGMGFSKTTAALVRLAAAKAVGTPVLDAGALSRSLHAPPGRPFVLTPHAGQMATLAGDDKTAVEAAPGEYALTFAQKMRSVVIVKGADSVTAGP
;
A
#
# COMPACT_ATOMS: atom_id res chain seq x y z
N MET A 1 -13.21 6.51 2.19
CA MET A 1 -12.45 6.04 1.03
C MET A 1 -13.06 6.75 -0.15
N ARG A 2 -12.28 7.53 -0.91
CA ARG A 2 -12.83 8.33 -2.02
C ARG A 2 -12.87 7.55 -3.33
N VAL A 3 -12.00 6.54 -3.48
CA VAL A 3 -11.86 5.77 -4.73
C VAL A 3 -11.86 4.27 -4.42
N PRO A 4 -13.03 3.67 -4.11
CA PRO A 4 -13.13 2.24 -3.75
C PRO A 4 -12.68 1.30 -4.87
N GLY A 5 -12.84 1.70 -6.14
CA GLY A 5 -12.42 0.91 -7.30
C GLY A 5 -10.91 0.59 -7.33
N ALA A 6 -10.07 1.39 -6.66
CA ALA A 6 -8.64 1.10 -6.59
C ALA A 6 -8.32 -0.19 -5.82
N ALA A 7 -9.04 -0.46 -4.72
CA ALA A 7 -8.87 -1.71 -3.97
C ALA A 7 -9.49 -2.91 -4.70
N LEU A 8 -10.56 -2.70 -5.45
CA LEU A 8 -11.15 -3.72 -6.33
C LEU A 8 -10.13 -4.16 -7.39
N LEU A 9 -9.55 -3.21 -8.14
CA LEU A 9 -8.56 -3.50 -9.18
C LEU A 9 -7.32 -4.20 -8.62
N ALA A 10 -6.84 -3.77 -7.44
CA ALA A 10 -5.73 -4.43 -6.76
C ALA A 10 -6.08 -5.88 -6.36
N GLY A 11 -7.30 -6.12 -5.85
CA GLY A 11 -7.77 -7.45 -5.51
C GLY A 11 -7.91 -8.37 -6.71
N GLU A 12 -8.54 -7.91 -7.79
CA GLU A 12 -8.66 -8.65 -9.04
C GLU A 12 -7.28 -8.99 -9.63
N ALA A 13 -6.34 -8.04 -9.63
CA ALA A 13 -4.99 -8.28 -10.09
C ALA A 13 -4.28 -9.36 -9.26
N ALA A 14 -4.48 -9.38 -7.93
CA ALA A 14 -3.92 -10.42 -7.07
C ALA A 14 -4.48 -11.82 -7.41
N LEU A 15 -5.78 -11.94 -7.65
CA LEU A 15 -6.39 -13.20 -8.10
C LEU A 15 -5.86 -13.62 -9.47
N ARG A 16 -5.76 -12.69 -10.43
CA ARG A 16 -5.21 -12.97 -11.76
C ARG A 16 -3.73 -13.37 -11.73
N ALA A 17 -2.97 -12.89 -10.74
CA ALA A 17 -1.59 -13.29 -10.50
C ALA A 17 -1.45 -14.66 -9.81
N GLY A 18 -2.56 -15.32 -9.46
CA GLY A 18 -2.58 -16.67 -8.89
C GLY A 18 -2.73 -16.73 -7.37
N ALA A 19 -3.18 -15.65 -6.71
CA ALA A 19 -3.46 -15.70 -5.27
C ALA A 19 -4.60 -16.69 -4.98
N GLY A 20 -4.33 -17.69 -4.13
CA GLY A 20 -5.33 -18.72 -3.77
C GLY A 20 -6.42 -18.26 -2.80
N LYS A 21 -6.18 -17.16 -2.06
CA LYS A 21 -7.16 -16.51 -1.18
C LYS A 21 -7.01 -15.00 -1.29
N LEU A 22 -8.13 -14.29 -1.37
CA LEU A 22 -8.16 -12.84 -1.37
C LEU A 22 -8.94 -12.32 -0.16
N GLN A 23 -8.35 -11.35 0.54
CA GLN A 23 -9.03 -10.57 1.58
C GLN A 23 -8.96 -9.09 1.20
N ILE A 24 -10.10 -8.40 1.21
CA ILE A 24 -10.16 -6.94 0.98
C ILE A 24 -10.62 -6.26 2.26
N ALA A 25 -9.69 -5.59 2.93
CA ALA A 25 -10.01 -4.74 4.07
C ALA A 25 -10.30 -3.31 3.59
N THR A 26 -11.53 -2.84 3.75
CA THR A 26 -11.98 -1.55 3.23
C THR A 26 -12.89 -0.82 4.22
N ALA A 27 -13.26 0.42 3.91
CA ALA A 27 -14.13 1.20 4.79
C ALA A 27 -15.53 0.56 4.85
N ALA A 28 -16.14 0.47 6.04
CA ALA A 28 -17.39 -0.28 6.26
C ALA A 28 -18.52 0.16 5.32
N ARG A 29 -18.59 1.44 4.96
CA ARG A 29 -19.60 1.97 4.03
C ARG A 29 -19.51 1.38 2.62
N VAL A 30 -18.32 0.99 2.16
CA VAL A 30 -18.09 0.46 0.80
C VAL A 30 -17.95 -1.07 0.77
N ALA A 31 -17.85 -1.72 1.94
CA ALA A 31 -17.65 -3.17 2.03
C ALA A 31 -18.77 -4.00 1.35
N PRO A 32 -20.08 -3.69 1.51
CA PRO A 32 -21.12 -4.47 0.83
C PRO A 32 -21.02 -4.41 -0.70
N ALA A 33 -20.77 -3.23 -1.27
CA ALA A 33 -20.60 -3.07 -2.70
C ALA A 33 -19.34 -3.81 -3.21
N MET A 34 -18.27 -3.80 -2.43
CA MET A 34 -17.05 -4.55 -2.74
C MET A 34 -17.30 -6.06 -2.73
N ALA A 35 -18.05 -6.57 -1.76
CA ALA A 35 -18.37 -8.00 -1.65
C ALA A 35 -19.23 -8.49 -2.82
N LEU A 36 -20.10 -7.63 -3.36
CA LEU A 36 -20.86 -7.94 -4.57
C LEU A 36 -20.00 -7.92 -5.84
N ALA A 37 -19.00 -7.04 -5.89
CA ALA A 37 -18.16 -6.86 -7.07
C ALA A 37 -17.04 -7.90 -7.17
N VAL A 38 -16.52 -8.39 -6.04
CA VAL A 38 -15.47 -9.41 -5.97
C VAL A 38 -15.93 -10.55 -5.04
N PRO A 39 -16.87 -11.40 -5.49
CA PRO A 39 -17.49 -12.42 -4.64
C PRO A 39 -16.51 -13.49 -4.14
N GLU A 40 -15.36 -13.65 -4.79
CA GLU A 40 -14.28 -14.55 -4.37
C GLU A 40 -13.50 -14.01 -3.15
N ALA A 41 -13.64 -12.72 -2.83
CA ALA A 41 -12.91 -12.09 -1.74
C ALA A 41 -13.65 -12.20 -0.40
N LEU A 42 -12.92 -12.45 0.69
CA LEU A 42 -13.39 -12.10 2.02
C LEU A 42 -13.28 -10.59 2.21
N VAL A 43 -14.41 -9.88 2.28
CA VAL A 43 -14.43 -8.43 2.46
C VAL A 43 -14.62 -8.06 3.93
N LEU A 44 -13.67 -7.32 4.48
CA LEU A 44 -13.69 -6.82 5.86
C LEU A 44 -14.10 -5.34 5.86
N GLY A 45 -15.26 -5.05 6.44
CA GLY A 45 -15.72 -3.69 6.68
C GLY A 45 -15.09 -3.09 7.94
N LEU A 46 -14.20 -2.12 7.77
CA LEU A 46 -13.48 -1.46 8.85
C LEU A 46 -14.12 -0.11 9.24
N GLY A 47 -14.00 0.24 10.51
CA GLY A 47 -14.49 1.52 11.02
C GLY A 47 -13.82 2.70 10.31
N GLN A 48 -14.59 3.77 10.13
CA GLN A 48 -14.16 4.95 9.39
C GLN A 48 -14.55 6.25 10.10
N ASN A 49 -13.77 7.32 9.92
CA ASN A 49 -14.12 8.66 10.38
C ASN A 49 -15.16 9.35 9.46
N GLY A 50 -15.55 10.58 9.79
CA GLY A 50 -16.52 11.36 9.02
C GLY A 50 -16.07 11.67 7.58
N GLN A 51 -14.76 11.67 7.33
CA GLN A 51 -14.15 11.83 6.00
C GLN A 51 -14.06 10.49 5.23
N GLY A 52 -14.54 9.40 5.85
CA GLY A 52 -14.53 8.05 5.32
C GLY A 52 -13.17 7.36 5.38
N GLU A 53 -12.18 7.92 6.05
CA GLU A 53 -10.87 7.29 6.21
C GLU A 53 -10.95 6.15 7.23
N ILE A 54 -10.35 5.01 6.91
CA ILE A 54 -10.30 3.87 7.81
C ILE A 54 -9.49 4.24 9.04
N THR A 55 -10.03 4.01 10.23
CA THR A 55 -9.32 4.26 11.49
C THR A 55 -8.48 3.04 11.90
N ARG A 56 -7.63 3.19 12.91
CA ARG A 56 -6.79 2.10 13.42
C ARG A 56 -7.50 1.30 14.52
N GLY A 57 -6.99 0.11 14.83
CA GLY A 57 -7.41 -0.67 16.00
C GLY A 57 -8.47 -1.74 15.72
N HIS A 58 -8.53 -2.24 14.49
CA HIS A 58 -9.47 -3.29 14.11
C HIS A 58 -8.86 -4.69 14.30
N ARG A 59 -9.43 -5.49 15.21
CA ARG A 59 -8.99 -6.88 15.43
C ARG A 59 -9.10 -7.75 14.18
N ALA A 60 -10.13 -7.54 13.36
CA ALA A 60 -10.30 -8.26 12.10
C ALA A 60 -9.16 -7.96 11.10
N LEU A 61 -8.72 -6.71 11.03
CA LEU A 61 -7.57 -6.33 10.20
C LEU A 61 -6.28 -6.97 10.73
N ASP A 62 -6.08 -6.94 12.05
CA ASP A 62 -4.90 -7.55 12.68
C ASP A 62 -4.83 -9.05 12.38
N ALA A 63 -5.95 -9.77 12.46
CA ALA A 63 -6.04 -11.18 12.13
C ALA A 63 -5.77 -11.44 10.63
N ALA A 64 -6.31 -10.61 9.74
CA ALA A 64 -6.07 -10.73 8.31
C ALA A 64 -4.59 -10.54 7.95
N LEU A 65 -3.94 -9.53 8.53
CA LEU A 65 -2.52 -9.24 8.35
C LEU A 65 -1.59 -10.33 8.89
N ALA A 66 -2.03 -11.04 9.94
CA ALA A 66 -1.30 -12.18 10.48
C ALA A 66 -1.44 -13.45 9.63
N ALA A 67 -2.49 -13.54 8.79
CA ALA A 67 -2.83 -14.72 8.03
C ALA A 67 -2.54 -14.59 6.51
N CYS A 68 -1.91 -13.50 6.06
CA CYS A 68 -1.58 -13.27 4.66
C CYS A 68 -0.07 -13.36 4.38
N ASP A 69 0.27 -13.91 3.21
CA ASP A 69 1.66 -13.98 2.73
C ASP A 69 2.15 -12.65 2.12
N ALA A 70 1.23 -11.81 1.66
CA ALA A 70 1.49 -10.46 1.19
C ALA A 70 0.30 -9.54 1.46
N ALA A 71 0.56 -8.25 1.68
CA ALA A 71 -0.46 -7.24 1.93
C ALA A 71 -0.22 -6.00 1.10
N VAL A 72 -1.12 -5.71 0.15
CA VAL A 72 -1.11 -4.44 -0.60
C VAL A 72 -1.84 -3.37 0.21
N ILE A 73 -1.17 -2.26 0.51
CA ILE A 73 -1.68 -1.18 1.36
C ILE A 73 -1.61 0.12 0.58
N GLY A 74 -2.71 0.90 0.59
CA GLY A 74 -2.74 2.27 0.08
C GLY A 74 -3.60 2.57 -1.14
N PRO A 75 -3.92 1.63 -2.06
CA PRO A 75 -4.85 1.92 -3.16
C PRO A 75 -6.20 2.48 -2.66
N GLY A 76 -6.58 3.65 -3.17
CA GLY A 76 -7.83 4.35 -2.80
C GLY A 76 -7.80 5.09 -1.45
N MET A 77 -6.66 5.07 -0.75
CA MET A 77 -6.42 5.84 0.47
C MET A 77 -5.93 7.26 0.14
N GLY A 78 -6.41 8.25 0.87
CA GLY A 78 -5.83 9.59 0.88
C GLY A 78 -4.68 9.70 1.87
N PHE A 79 -3.90 10.78 1.77
CA PHE A 79 -2.84 11.09 2.73
C PHE A 79 -3.40 11.93 3.89
N SER A 80 -3.37 11.38 5.10
CA SER A 80 -3.73 12.10 6.33
C SER A 80 -3.05 11.47 7.55
N LYS A 81 -3.15 12.15 8.71
CA LYS A 81 -2.67 11.58 9.98
C LYS A 81 -3.37 10.26 10.32
N THR A 82 -4.66 10.14 9.98
CA THR A 82 -5.45 8.92 10.19
C THR A 82 -4.89 7.76 9.39
N THR A 83 -4.72 7.96 8.07
CA THR A 83 -4.27 6.90 7.17
C THR A 83 -2.80 6.55 7.41
N ALA A 84 -1.94 7.52 7.70
CA ALA A 84 -0.55 7.27 8.07
C ALA A 84 -0.44 6.40 9.34
N ALA A 85 -1.29 6.65 10.35
CA ALA A 85 -1.31 5.84 11.57
C ALA A 85 -1.79 4.41 11.31
N LEU A 86 -2.78 4.23 10.43
CA LEU A 86 -3.25 2.91 10.00
C LEU A 86 -2.16 2.15 9.23
N VAL A 87 -1.52 2.79 8.24
CA VAL A 87 -0.47 2.21 7.41
C VAL A 87 0.70 1.73 8.27
N ARG A 88 1.16 2.57 9.22
CA ARG A 88 2.25 2.19 10.13
C ARG A 88 1.90 0.97 10.98
N LEU A 89 0.67 0.92 11.50
CA LEU A 89 0.20 -0.23 12.28
C LEU A 89 0.09 -1.49 11.39
N ALA A 90 -0.46 -1.35 10.19
CA ALA A 90 -0.65 -2.46 9.27
C ALA A 90 0.69 -3.04 8.80
N ALA A 91 1.63 -2.20 8.37
CA ALA A 91 2.96 -2.63 7.96
C ALA A 91 3.76 -3.28 9.10
N ALA A 92 3.57 -2.83 10.35
CA ALA A 92 4.23 -3.45 11.50
C ALA A 92 3.65 -4.84 11.85
N LYS A 93 2.34 -5.03 11.66
CA LYS A 93 1.62 -6.28 11.99
C LYS A 93 1.58 -7.32 10.88
N ALA A 94 1.75 -6.91 9.62
CA ALA A 94 1.80 -7.81 8.47
C ALA A 94 2.89 -8.87 8.64
N VAL A 95 2.53 -10.14 8.78
CA VAL A 95 3.52 -11.23 8.86
C VAL A 95 4.18 -11.45 7.50
N GLY A 96 3.37 -11.44 6.44
CA GLY A 96 3.83 -11.46 5.05
C GLY A 96 4.44 -10.14 4.57
N THR A 97 4.78 -10.08 3.28
CA THR A 97 5.44 -8.92 2.66
C THR A 97 4.47 -7.74 2.46
N PRO A 98 4.72 -6.57 3.06
CA PRO A 98 3.94 -5.36 2.78
C PRO A 98 4.34 -4.75 1.43
N VAL A 99 3.35 -4.55 0.57
CA VAL A 99 3.46 -3.80 -0.69
C VAL A 99 2.77 -2.45 -0.49
N LEU A 100 3.54 -1.37 -0.48
CA LEU A 100 3.07 -0.02 -0.18
C LEU A 100 2.95 0.79 -1.47
N ASP A 101 1.72 1.21 -1.77
CA ASP A 101 1.41 2.02 -2.95
C ASP A 101 0.55 3.24 -2.57
N ALA A 102 0.46 4.22 -3.45
CA ALA A 102 -0.49 5.33 -3.34
C ALA A 102 -0.52 5.99 -1.95
N GLY A 103 -1.68 5.99 -1.28
CA GLY A 103 -1.86 6.65 0.02
C GLY A 103 -1.10 6.03 1.19
N ALA A 104 -0.41 4.89 0.98
CA ALA A 104 0.49 4.33 1.98
C ALA A 104 1.91 4.92 1.91
N LEU A 105 2.32 5.47 0.77
CA LEU A 105 3.65 6.03 0.57
C LEU A 105 3.80 7.33 1.37
N SER A 106 4.71 7.33 2.34
CA SER A 106 4.97 8.51 3.17
C SER A 106 6.43 8.56 3.62
N ARG A 107 6.93 9.78 3.87
CA ARG A 107 8.29 10.04 4.36
C ARG A 107 8.56 9.45 5.76
N SER A 108 7.50 9.11 6.50
CA SER A 108 7.60 8.53 7.84
C SER A 108 7.67 7.01 7.84
N LEU A 109 7.56 6.37 6.66
CA LEU A 109 7.76 4.92 6.54
C LEU A 109 9.20 4.56 6.85
N HIS A 110 9.36 3.50 7.65
CA HIS A 110 10.62 2.86 7.91
C HIS A 110 10.36 1.36 7.96
N ALA A 111 11.09 0.57 7.16
CA ALA A 111 10.98 -0.88 7.22
C ALA A 111 11.66 -1.38 8.50
N PRO A 112 11.03 -2.28 9.27
CA PRO A 112 11.69 -2.93 10.38
C PRO A 112 12.91 -3.72 9.90
N PRO A 113 13.99 -3.82 10.70
CA PRO A 113 15.13 -4.68 10.36
C PRO A 113 14.69 -6.10 10.02
N GLY A 114 15.16 -6.64 8.89
CA GLY A 114 14.84 -7.99 8.43
C GLY A 114 13.44 -8.17 7.83
N ARG A 115 12.64 -7.11 7.70
CA ARG A 115 11.28 -7.14 7.13
C ARG A 115 11.14 -6.08 6.03
N PRO A 116 11.72 -6.32 4.84
CA PRO A 116 11.70 -5.36 3.74
C PRO A 116 10.26 -5.12 3.27
N PHE A 117 10.01 -3.90 2.82
CA PHE A 117 8.80 -3.56 2.07
C PHE A 117 9.04 -3.69 0.57
N VAL A 118 7.97 -3.71 -0.21
CA VAL A 118 7.98 -3.36 -1.63
C VAL A 118 7.27 -2.02 -1.78
N LEU A 119 7.95 -1.00 -2.31
CA LEU A 119 7.38 0.33 -2.53
C LEU A 119 7.18 0.56 -4.03
N THR A 120 6.03 1.09 -4.43
CA THR A 120 5.71 1.31 -5.85
C THR A 120 5.41 2.78 -6.21
N PRO A 121 6.24 3.75 -5.84
CA PRO A 121 5.98 5.15 -6.14
C PRO A 121 6.02 5.43 -7.65
N HIS A 122 5.10 6.25 -8.16
CA HIS A 122 5.36 6.96 -9.41
C HIS A 122 6.34 8.13 -9.18
N ALA A 123 6.88 8.74 -10.24
CA ALA A 123 7.87 9.83 -10.13
C ALA A 123 7.48 10.94 -9.12
N GLY A 124 6.26 11.47 -9.19
CA GLY A 124 5.79 12.48 -8.23
C GLY A 124 5.70 12.01 -6.76
N GLN A 125 5.38 10.74 -6.50
CA GLN A 125 5.41 10.16 -5.15
C GLN A 125 6.85 9.98 -4.69
N MET A 126 7.73 9.51 -5.55
CA MET A 126 9.15 9.39 -5.24
C MET A 126 9.77 10.76 -4.93
N ALA A 127 9.43 11.79 -5.70
CA ALA A 127 9.84 13.17 -5.45
C ALA A 127 9.39 13.64 -4.06
N THR A 128 8.13 13.36 -3.70
CA THR A 128 7.60 13.64 -2.35
C THR A 128 8.36 12.88 -1.26
N LEU A 129 8.71 11.62 -1.49
CA LEU A 129 9.48 10.80 -0.55
C LEU A 129 10.90 11.34 -0.37
N ALA A 130 11.57 11.68 -1.48
CA ALA A 130 12.91 12.22 -1.52
C ALA A 130 13.00 13.65 -0.98
N GLY A 131 11.91 14.41 -1.04
CA GLY A 131 11.92 15.85 -0.77
C GLY A 131 12.57 16.63 -1.90
N ASP A 132 12.31 16.19 -3.14
CA ASP A 132 12.91 16.72 -4.37
C ASP A 132 11.82 17.03 -5.41
N ASP A 133 12.21 17.52 -6.58
CA ASP A 133 11.31 17.78 -7.70
C ASP A 133 11.05 16.53 -8.55
N LYS A 134 9.84 16.45 -9.12
CA LYS A 134 9.44 15.36 -10.02
C LYS A 134 10.36 15.25 -11.24
N THR A 135 10.78 16.39 -11.80
CA THR A 135 11.65 16.44 -12.99
C THR A 135 13.04 15.86 -12.72
N ALA A 136 13.58 16.06 -11.52
CA ALA A 136 14.83 15.46 -11.09
C ALA A 136 14.70 13.92 -11.01
N VAL A 137 13.60 13.42 -10.43
CA VAL A 137 13.30 11.98 -10.39
C VAL A 137 13.14 11.38 -11.78
N GLU A 138 12.46 12.07 -12.69
CA GLU A 138 12.29 11.61 -14.08
C GLU A 138 13.61 11.62 -14.87
N ALA A 139 14.53 12.54 -14.55
CA ALA A 139 15.85 12.59 -15.17
C ALA A 139 16.80 11.47 -14.69
N ALA A 140 16.64 10.99 -13.46
CA ALA A 140 17.52 9.98 -12.87
C ALA A 140 16.79 8.89 -12.05
N PRO A 141 15.77 8.21 -12.60
CA PRO A 141 14.89 7.32 -11.82
C PRO A 141 15.63 6.16 -11.14
N GLY A 142 16.71 5.67 -11.76
CA GLY A 142 17.56 4.62 -11.17
C GLY A 142 18.33 5.06 -9.94
N GLU A 143 18.82 6.30 -9.90
CA GLU A 143 19.54 6.83 -8.74
C GLU A 143 18.60 6.98 -7.54
N TYR A 144 17.40 7.53 -7.75
CA TYR A 144 16.39 7.61 -6.69
C TYR A 144 15.93 6.23 -6.25
N ALA A 145 15.68 5.30 -7.17
CA ALA A 145 15.28 3.93 -6.84
C ALA A 145 16.33 3.25 -5.96
N LEU A 146 17.60 3.25 -6.36
CA LEU A 146 18.69 2.62 -5.62
C LEU A 146 18.93 3.29 -4.26
N THR A 147 18.97 4.63 -4.22
CA THR A 147 19.14 5.39 -2.99
C THR A 147 18.03 5.06 -1.99
N PHE A 148 16.77 5.03 -2.42
CA PHE A 148 15.65 4.69 -1.54
C PHE A 148 15.64 3.22 -1.16
N ALA A 149 16.00 2.31 -2.06
CA ALA A 149 16.07 0.88 -1.77
C ALA A 149 17.08 0.60 -0.64
N GLN A 150 18.27 1.19 -0.72
CA GLN A 150 19.31 1.09 0.31
C GLN A 150 18.87 1.76 1.62
N LYS A 151 18.34 2.99 1.57
CA LYS A 151 17.88 3.72 2.76
C LYS A 151 16.78 2.99 3.50
N MET A 152 15.83 2.40 2.76
CA MET A 152 14.68 1.69 3.30
C MET A 152 14.95 0.21 3.55
N ARG A 153 16.11 -0.31 3.13
CA ARG A 153 16.43 -1.75 3.09
C ARG A 153 15.28 -2.56 2.49
N SER A 154 14.76 -2.09 1.38
CA SER A 154 13.49 -2.54 0.78
C SER A 154 13.57 -2.51 -0.74
N VAL A 155 12.65 -3.20 -1.42
CA VAL A 155 12.54 -3.12 -2.88
C VAL A 155 11.76 -1.86 -3.25
N VAL A 156 12.25 -1.13 -4.25
CA VAL A 156 11.63 0.11 -4.73
C VAL A 156 11.43 0.03 -6.23
N ILE A 157 10.21 0.29 -6.67
CA ILE A 157 9.79 0.32 -8.08
C ILE A 157 9.34 1.74 -8.41
N VAL A 158 10.21 2.51 -9.06
CA VAL A 158 9.88 3.86 -9.55
C VAL A 158 9.15 3.71 -10.88
N LYS A 159 7.84 3.97 -10.87
CA LYS A 159 6.96 3.84 -12.05
C LYS A 159 7.11 5.06 -12.96
N GLY A 160 7.29 4.81 -14.26
CA GLY A 160 7.38 5.79 -15.34
C GLY A 160 7.03 5.14 -16.69
N ALA A 161 7.40 5.76 -17.81
CA ALA A 161 7.30 5.12 -19.13
C ALA A 161 8.11 3.82 -19.16
N ASP A 162 9.34 3.88 -18.65
CA ASP A 162 10.14 2.74 -18.26
C ASP A 162 10.16 2.66 -16.73
N SER A 163 9.79 1.50 -16.17
CA SER A 163 9.79 1.31 -14.71
C SER A 163 11.15 0.79 -14.25
N VAL A 164 11.70 1.43 -13.22
CA VAL A 164 13.00 1.03 -12.64
C VAL A 164 12.77 0.33 -11.30
N THR A 165 13.35 -0.87 -11.16
CA THR A 165 13.30 -1.66 -9.93
C THR A 165 14.69 -1.74 -9.31
N ALA A 166 14.80 -1.45 -8.01
CA ALA A 166 16.04 -1.57 -7.25
C ALA A 166 15.81 -2.36 -5.95
N GLY A 167 16.80 -3.16 -5.57
CA GLY A 167 16.89 -3.84 -4.27
C GLY A 167 17.94 -3.19 -3.36
N PRO A 168 17.92 -3.52 -2.06
CA PRO A 168 18.86 -2.99 -1.08
C PRO A 168 20.30 -3.51 -1.25
#